data_AF-A0A136A078-F1
#
_entry.id   AF-A0A136A078-F1
#
_cell.length_a   1.000
_cell.length_b   1.000
_cell.length_c   1.000
_cell.angle_alpha   90.00
_cell.angle_beta   90.00
_cell.angle_gamma   90.00
#
_symmetry.space_group_name_H-M   'P 1'
#
loop_
_entity.id
_entity.type
_entity.pdbx_description
1 polymer ?
#
loop_
_entity_poly.entity_id
_entity_poly.type
_entity_poly.pdbx_seq_one_letter_code
_entity_poly.pdbx_strand_id
1 'polypeptide(L)'
;MPNKQSYLGEFEHFVLLSIASLKEQAYGVSKSMSRSWRFLMTKQRVYSALLVAFCVSVVAMLIIAINFLSVAESSVFQQAYWTNGHIHQLFFAPELWQSVGAGLLSHFSLVMLFHVDAIIYAVLSFSLVYALDKKYLFSSTTFALSALVIVLIPYIGGFVYFQVNEVALKQSGPVIALMWLSVLYLMPPLTYCLMNKRYHIDQPS
;
A
#
# COMPACT_ATOMS: atom_id res chain seq x y z
N MET A 1 -18.98 -61.59 40.95
CA MET A 1 -19.56 -60.49 40.17
C MET A 1 -18.64 -59.27 40.34
N PRO A 2 -17.99 -58.78 39.27
CA PRO A 2 -17.03 -57.68 39.40
C PRO A 2 -17.76 -56.39 39.80
N ASN A 3 -17.16 -55.66 40.74
CA ASN A 3 -17.71 -54.49 41.40
C ASN A 3 -17.83 -53.30 40.44
N LYS A 4 -19.05 -53.02 39.96
CA LYS A 4 -19.36 -51.90 39.05
C LYS A 4 -18.91 -50.53 39.58
N GLN A 5 -18.75 -50.34 40.89
CA GLN A 5 -18.34 -49.06 41.47
C GLN A 5 -16.87 -48.73 41.23
N SER A 6 -16.00 -49.73 41.02
CA SER A 6 -14.56 -49.48 40.80
C SER A 6 -14.27 -48.81 39.46
N TYR A 7 -15.00 -49.18 38.41
CA TYR A 7 -14.79 -48.68 37.05
C TYR A 7 -15.28 -47.25 36.84
N LEU A 8 -16.28 -46.80 37.63
CA LEU A 8 -16.78 -45.43 37.57
C LEU A 8 -15.74 -44.42 38.10
N GLY A 9 -15.05 -44.77 39.20
CA GLY A 9 -14.00 -43.90 39.76
C GLY A 9 -12.78 -43.75 38.86
N GLU A 10 -12.34 -44.82 38.21
CA GLU A 10 -11.23 -44.76 37.25
C GLU A 10 -11.58 -43.95 36.00
N PHE A 11 -12.83 -44.07 35.52
CA PHE A 11 -13.31 -43.29 34.37
C PHE A 11 -13.41 -41.80 34.69
N GLU A 12 -13.96 -41.42 35.86
CA GLU A 12 -14.03 -40.01 36.29
C GLU A 12 -12.63 -39.41 36.46
N HIS A 13 -11.69 -40.16 37.04
CA HIS A 13 -10.31 -39.72 37.20
C HIS A 13 -9.60 -39.52 35.84
N PHE A 14 -9.82 -40.41 34.88
CA PHE A 14 -9.29 -40.28 33.52
C PHE A 14 -9.87 -39.07 32.77
N VAL A 15 -11.18 -38.82 32.92
CA VAL A 15 -11.86 -37.66 32.31
C VAL A 15 -11.32 -36.35 32.91
N LEU A 16 -11.15 -36.27 34.23
CA LEU A 16 -10.59 -35.09 34.90
C LEU A 16 -9.15 -34.80 34.49
N LEU A 17 -8.30 -35.83 34.38
CA LEU A 17 -6.93 -35.71 33.87
C LEU A 17 -6.89 -35.22 32.42
N SER A 18 -7.79 -35.72 31.58
CA SER A 18 -7.88 -35.31 30.16
C SER A 18 -8.31 -33.85 30.02
N ILE A 19 -9.29 -33.41 30.82
CA ILE A 19 -9.75 -32.00 30.85
C ILE A 19 -8.65 -31.08 31.37
N ALA A 20 -7.89 -31.50 32.39
CA ALA A 20 -6.76 -30.72 32.92
C ALA A 20 -5.64 -30.55 31.87
N SER A 21 -5.27 -31.64 31.19
CA SER A 21 -4.26 -31.62 30.11
C SER A 21 -4.68 -30.71 28.94
N LEU A 22 -5.95 -30.76 28.52
CA LEU A 22 -6.48 -29.89 27.47
C LEU A 22 -6.48 -28.41 27.87
N LYS A 23 -6.83 -28.09 29.12
CA LYS A 23 -6.75 -26.72 29.64
C LYS A 23 -5.31 -26.20 29.67
N GLU A 24 -4.36 -27.03 30.06
CA GLU A 24 -2.94 -26.66 30.11
C GLU A 24 -2.36 -26.41 28.72
N GLN A 25 -2.70 -27.25 27.72
CA GLN A 25 -2.34 -27.02 26.32
C GLN A 25 -2.96 -25.74 25.76
N ALA A 26 -4.26 -25.50 25.97
CA ALA A 26 -4.92 -24.28 25.52
C ALA A 26 -4.32 -23.02 26.17
N TYR A 27 -3.97 -23.10 27.45
CA TYR A 27 -3.31 -22.02 28.18
C TYR A 27 -1.88 -21.77 27.66
N GLY A 28 -1.12 -22.83 27.35
CA GLY A 28 0.19 -22.75 26.72
C GLY A 28 0.15 -22.07 25.35
N VAL A 29 -0.81 -22.45 24.49
CA VAL A 29 -1.00 -21.84 23.17
C VAL A 29 -1.37 -20.37 23.28
N SER A 30 -2.29 -19.99 24.15
CA SER A 30 -2.66 -18.58 24.35
C SER A 30 -1.50 -17.72 24.89
N LYS A 31 -0.67 -18.26 25.79
CA LYS A 31 0.56 -17.60 26.26
C LYS A 31 1.62 -17.47 25.15
N SER A 32 1.79 -18.49 24.33
CA SER A 32 2.73 -18.45 23.20
C SER A 32 2.28 -17.44 22.13
N MET A 33 0.98 -17.41 21.83
CA MET A 33 0.38 -16.48 20.88
C MET A 33 0.45 -15.04 21.36
N SER A 34 0.18 -14.78 22.65
CA SER A 34 0.32 -13.44 23.24
C SER A 34 1.78 -12.95 23.30
N ARG A 35 2.75 -13.85 23.52
CA ARG A 35 4.18 -13.51 23.44
C ARG A 35 4.62 -13.22 21.99
N SER A 36 4.20 -14.05 21.04
CA SER A 36 4.47 -13.86 19.61
C SER A 36 3.82 -12.56 19.10
N TRP A 37 2.61 -12.26 19.56
CA TRP A 37 1.91 -11.00 19.27
C TRP A 37 2.66 -9.78 19.81
N ARG A 38 3.12 -9.80 21.06
CA ARG A 38 3.93 -8.71 21.63
C ARG A 38 5.26 -8.52 20.89
N PHE A 39 5.87 -9.61 20.43
CA PHE A 39 7.10 -9.56 19.64
C PHE A 39 6.88 -9.04 18.21
N LEU A 40 5.73 -9.34 17.61
CA LEU A 40 5.31 -8.77 16.31
C LEU A 40 4.95 -7.29 16.45
N MET A 41 4.28 -6.90 17.54
CA MET A 41 3.79 -5.54 17.82
C MET A 41 4.83 -4.61 18.46
N THR A 42 6.09 -4.68 18.02
CA THR A 42 7.01 -3.57 18.31
C THR A 42 6.57 -2.33 17.52
N LYS A 43 6.58 -1.14 18.14
CA LYS A 43 6.10 0.12 17.53
C LYS A 43 6.69 0.35 16.13
N GLN A 44 7.95 -0.02 15.95
CA GLN A 44 8.70 0.09 14.70
C GLN A 44 8.20 -0.85 13.59
N ARG A 45 7.92 -2.13 13.93
CA ARG A 45 7.37 -3.09 12.97
C ARG A 45 5.97 -2.71 12.54
N VAL A 46 5.15 -2.23 13.47
CA VAL A 46 3.80 -1.73 13.17
C VAL A 46 3.88 -0.53 12.22
N TYR A 47 4.74 0.44 12.49
CA TYR A 47 4.92 1.60 11.60
C TYR A 47 5.38 1.17 10.19
N SER A 48 6.37 0.29 10.11
CA SER A 48 6.88 -0.23 8.83
C SER A 48 5.79 -0.99 8.06
N ALA A 49 5.01 -1.82 8.76
CA ALA A 49 3.90 -2.55 8.17
C ALA A 49 2.81 -1.60 7.65
N LEU A 50 2.45 -0.57 8.42
CA LEU A 50 1.50 0.46 7.99
C LEU A 50 2.00 1.22 6.76
N LEU A 51 3.29 1.54 6.71
CA LEU A 51 3.87 2.29 5.60
C LEU A 51 3.92 1.46 4.32
N VAL A 52 4.28 0.18 4.43
CA VAL A 52 4.22 -0.78 3.31
C VAL A 52 2.78 -1.01 2.88
N ALA A 53 1.83 -1.21 3.80
CA ALA A 53 0.42 -1.38 3.47
C ALA A 53 -0.14 -0.15 2.75
N PHE A 54 0.22 1.06 3.20
CA PHE A 54 -0.14 2.30 2.51
C PHE A 54 0.46 2.38 1.11
N CYS A 55 1.76 2.09 0.96
CA CYS A 55 2.43 2.08 -0.34
C CYS A 55 1.79 1.08 -1.31
N VAL A 56 1.56 -0.16 -0.86
CA VAL A 56 0.94 -1.22 -1.66
C VAL A 56 -0.49 -0.83 -2.05
N SER A 57 -1.26 -0.23 -1.14
CA SER A 57 -2.62 0.26 -1.44
C SER A 57 -2.61 1.32 -2.53
N VAL A 58 -1.73 2.33 -2.43
CA VAL A 58 -1.60 3.39 -3.45
C VAL A 58 -1.17 2.81 -4.80
N VAL A 59 -0.16 1.94 -4.82
CA VAL A 59 0.31 1.29 -6.06
C VAL A 59 -0.80 0.44 -6.67
N ALA A 60 -1.53 -0.34 -5.88
CA ALA A 60 -2.64 -1.16 -6.36
C ALA A 60 -3.77 -0.31 -6.95
N MET A 61 -4.16 0.77 -6.29
CA MET A 61 -5.16 1.71 -6.81
C MET A 61 -4.74 2.31 -8.16
N LEU A 62 -3.47 2.70 -8.30
CA LEU A 62 -2.94 3.25 -9.55
C LEU A 62 -2.91 2.19 -10.66
N ILE A 63 -2.50 0.96 -10.37
CA ILE A 63 -2.52 -0.14 -11.34
C ILE A 63 -3.94 -0.42 -11.83
N ILE A 64 -4.91 -0.47 -10.91
CA ILE A 64 -6.33 -0.64 -11.24
C ILE A 64 -6.81 0.50 -12.14
N ALA A 65 -6.50 1.75 -11.81
CA ALA A 65 -6.92 2.91 -12.59
C ALA A 65 -6.30 2.94 -14.00
N ILE A 66 -5.00 2.64 -14.12
CA ILE A 66 -4.30 2.56 -15.42
C ILE A 66 -4.92 1.46 -16.28
N ASN A 67 -5.17 0.29 -15.70
CA ASN A 67 -5.75 -0.82 -16.42
C ASN A 67 -7.20 -0.52 -16.85
N PHE A 68 -7.99 0.11 -15.98
CA PHE A 68 -9.34 0.58 -16.31
C PHE A 68 -9.31 1.51 -17.51
N LEU A 69 -8.40 2.50 -17.52
CA LEU A 69 -8.28 3.42 -18.64
C LEU A 69 -7.89 2.76 -19.95
N SER A 70 -7.16 1.64 -19.91
CA SER A 70 -6.74 0.94 -21.11
C SER A 70 -7.87 0.21 -21.84
N VAL A 71 -8.94 -0.15 -21.11
CA VAL A 71 -10.10 -0.91 -21.64
C VAL A 71 -11.38 -0.05 -21.68
N ALA A 72 -11.38 1.11 -21.03
CA ALA A 72 -12.55 1.99 -20.95
C ALA A 72 -13.06 2.43 -22.33
N GLU A 73 -14.38 2.47 -22.47
CA GLU A 73 -15.05 2.97 -23.67
C GLU A 73 -14.91 4.50 -23.82
N SER A 74 -15.04 4.99 -25.05
CA SER A 74 -14.98 6.43 -25.35
C SER A 74 -16.00 7.28 -24.58
N SER A 75 -17.12 6.67 -24.17
CA SER A 75 -18.17 7.31 -23.35
C SER A 75 -17.66 7.74 -21.97
N VAL A 76 -16.75 6.98 -21.36
CA VAL A 76 -16.11 7.30 -20.07
C VAL A 76 -15.25 8.56 -20.21
N PHE A 77 -14.62 8.76 -21.36
CA PHE A 77 -13.76 9.90 -21.65
C PHE A 77 -14.50 11.19 -22.03
N GLN A 78 -15.81 11.11 -22.32
CA GLN A 78 -16.64 12.29 -22.57
C GLN A 78 -17.02 13.03 -21.27
N GLN A 79 -16.71 12.46 -20.11
CA GLN A 79 -16.96 13.09 -18.82
C GLN A 79 -16.00 14.27 -18.59
N ALA A 80 -16.52 15.34 -17.97
CA ALA A 80 -15.78 16.56 -17.65
C ALA A 80 -14.59 16.34 -16.68
N TYR A 81 -14.45 15.14 -16.11
CA TYR A 81 -13.35 14.78 -15.20
C TYR A 81 -11.98 14.92 -15.84
N TRP A 82 -11.86 14.55 -17.12
CA TRP A 82 -10.60 14.43 -17.84
C TRP A 82 -10.04 15.77 -18.30
N THR A 83 -10.93 16.71 -18.63
CA THR A 83 -10.57 18.01 -19.18
C THR A 83 -10.50 19.10 -18.11
N ASN A 84 -11.21 18.96 -16.98
CA ASN A 84 -11.18 19.93 -15.89
C ASN A 84 -10.18 19.58 -14.77
N GLY A 85 -9.32 18.58 -14.96
CA GLY A 85 -8.32 18.18 -13.96
C GLY A 85 -8.89 17.45 -12.74
N HIS A 86 -10.19 17.11 -12.72
CA HIS A 86 -10.83 16.36 -11.63
C HIS A 86 -10.59 14.83 -11.72
N ILE A 87 -9.45 14.44 -12.25
CA ILE A 87 -9.08 13.04 -12.56
C ILE A 87 -9.09 12.14 -11.31
N HIS A 88 -8.84 12.69 -10.11
CA HIS A 88 -8.95 11.95 -8.84
C HIS A 88 -10.37 11.45 -8.53
N GLN A 89 -11.41 12.06 -9.11
CA GLN A 89 -12.78 11.60 -8.90
C GLN A 89 -13.01 10.20 -9.45
N LEU A 90 -12.16 9.73 -10.38
CA LEU A 90 -12.18 8.36 -10.87
C LEU A 90 -12.07 7.33 -9.74
N PHE A 91 -11.28 7.58 -8.70
CA PHE A 91 -11.11 6.62 -7.60
C PHE A 91 -12.38 6.45 -6.75
N PHE A 92 -13.35 7.36 -6.89
CA PHE A 92 -14.65 7.29 -6.24
C PHE A 92 -15.77 6.86 -7.19
N ALA A 93 -15.46 6.68 -8.48
CA ALA A 93 -16.41 6.28 -9.51
C ALA A 93 -16.81 4.80 -9.34
N PRO A 94 -18.10 4.47 -9.22
CA PRO A 94 -18.56 3.07 -9.11
C PRO A 94 -18.11 2.20 -10.28
N GLU A 95 -18.03 2.75 -11.48
CA GLU A 95 -17.65 2.07 -12.71
C GLU A 95 -16.26 1.45 -12.62
N LEU A 96 -15.31 2.17 -11.99
CA LEU A 96 -13.97 1.68 -11.73
C LEU A 96 -14.02 0.39 -10.90
N TRP A 97 -14.72 0.41 -9.78
CA TRP A 97 -14.72 -0.71 -8.83
C TRP A 97 -15.54 -1.91 -9.32
N GLN A 98 -16.61 -1.67 -10.09
CA GLN A 98 -17.37 -2.74 -10.75
C GLN A 98 -16.51 -3.47 -11.79
N SER A 99 -15.68 -2.74 -12.54
CA SER A 99 -14.80 -3.35 -13.55
C SER A 99 -13.76 -4.31 -12.92
N VAL A 100 -13.28 -4.04 -11.71
CA VAL A 100 -12.35 -4.93 -10.97
C VAL A 100 -13.00 -6.30 -10.75
N GLY A 101 -14.26 -6.32 -10.30
CA GLY A 101 -15.02 -7.56 -10.09
C GLY A 101 -15.34 -8.31 -11.40
N ALA A 102 -15.44 -7.58 -12.51
CA ALA A 102 -15.69 -8.13 -13.85
C ALA A 102 -14.43 -8.71 -14.54
N GLY A 103 -13.29 -8.74 -13.87
CA GLY A 103 -12.06 -9.35 -14.39
C GLY A 103 -11.12 -8.38 -15.10
N LEU A 104 -11.16 -7.08 -14.81
CA LEU A 104 -10.27 -6.05 -15.39
C LEU A 104 -8.78 -6.47 -15.40
N LEU A 105 -8.31 -7.13 -14.34
CA LEU A 105 -6.90 -7.55 -14.20
C LEU A 105 -6.44 -8.54 -15.28
N SER A 106 -7.36 -9.20 -15.99
CA SER A 106 -7.01 -10.10 -17.11
C SER A 106 -6.45 -9.38 -18.34
N HIS A 107 -6.69 -8.08 -18.47
CA HIS A 107 -6.24 -7.25 -19.60
C HIS A 107 -4.92 -6.51 -19.31
N PHE A 108 -4.34 -6.75 -18.14
CA PHE A 108 -3.15 -6.04 -17.68
C PHE A 108 -1.92 -6.37 -18.54
N SER A 109 -1.25 -5.33 -19.03
CA SER A 109 0.04 -5.44 -19.71
C SER A 109 1.08 -4.54 -19.05
N LEU A 110 2.29 -5.09 -18.82
CA LEU A 110 3.41 -4.34 -18.25
C LEU A 110 3.82 -3.14 -19.11
N VAL A 111 3.56 -3.18 -20.41
CA VAL A 111 3.85 -2.07 -21.33
C VAL A 111 3.08 -0.80 -20.95
N MET A 112 1.89 -0.94 -20.35
CA MET A 112 1.09 0.20 -19.87
C MET A 112 1.77 0.95 -18.72
N LEU A 113 2.72 0.30 -18.04
CA LEU A 113 3.51 0.88 -16.98
C LEU A 113 4.83 1.46 -17.47
N PHE A 114 5.07 1.61 -18.78
CA PHE A 114 6.28 2.23 -19.32
C PHE A 114 5.99 3.63 -19.86
N HIS A 115 6.42 4.66 -19.13
CA HIS A 115 6.36 6.05 -19.58
C HIS A 115 7.66 6.79 -19.29
N VAL A 116 8.40 7.13 -20.35
CA VAL A 116 9.76 7.66 -20.26
C VAL A 116 9.84 8.92 -19.40
N ASP A 117 8.94 9.88 -19.60
CA ASP A 117 8.98 11.15 -18.85
C ASP A 117 8.73 10.95 -17.35
N ALA A 118 7.88 9.99 -16.99
CA ALA A 118 7.59 9.67 -15.59
C ALA A 118 8.77 8.94 -14.93
N ILE A 119 9.48 8.08 -15.68
CA ILE A 119 10.71 7.44 -15.22
C ILE A 119 11.79 8.50 -14.98
N ILE A 120 12.00 9.41 -15.94
CA ILE A 120 12.98 10.50 -15.81
C ILE A 120 12.66 11.35 -14.58
N TYR A 121 11.40 11.76 -14.43
CA TYR A 121 10.96 12.52 -13.27
C TYR A 121 11.22 11.78 -11.96
N ALA A 122 10.86 10.49 -11.89
CA ALA A 122 11.03 9.68 -10.69
C ALA A 122 12.51 9.52 -10.32
N VAL A 123 13.38 9.25 -11.28
CA VAL A 123 14.83 9.11 -11.04
C VAL A 123 15.43 10.42 -10.56
N LEU A 124 15.12 11.54 -11.20
CA LEU A 124 15.62 12.87 -10.80
C LEU A 124 15.12 13.26 -9.41
N SER A 125 13.83 13.07 -9.16
CA SER A 125 13.18 13.40 -7.88
C SER A 125 13.72 12.55 -6.72
N PHE A 126 13.85 11.25 -6.94
CA PHE A 126 14.45 10.35 -5.94
C PHE A 126 15.89 10.75 -5.65
N SER A 127 16.70 10.98 -6.70
CA SER A 127 18.09 11.39 -6.56
C SER A 127 18.22 12.71 -5.81
N LEU A 128 17.34 13.68 -6.09
CA LEU A 128 17.30 14.97 -5.40
C LEU A 128 17.01 14.80 -3.91
N VAL A 129 15.93 14.11 -3.54
CA VAL A 129 15.58 13.89 -2.13
C VAL A 129 16.68 13.13 -1.40
N TYR A 130 17.26 12.11 -2.03
CA TYR A 130 18.36 11.34 -1.45
C TYR A 130 19.64 12.17 -1.26
N ALA A 131 19.99 13.03 -2.23
CA ALA A 131 21.13 13.92 -2.14
C ALA A 131 20.94 14.98 -1.05
N LEU A 132 19.74 15.57 -0.96
CA LEU A 132 19.38 16.53 0.09
C LEU A 132 19.42 15.87 1.47
N ASP A 133 18.91 14.65 1.58
CA ASP A 133 18.96 13.89 2.83
C ASP A 133 20.41 13.67 3.30
N LYS A 134 21.29 13.22 2.40
CA LYS A 134 22.70 13.04 2.73
C LYS A 134 23.40 14.34 3.11
N LYS A 135 23.08 15.44 2.44
CA LYS A 135 23.73 16.74 2.65
C LYS A 135 23.31 17.39 3.97
N TYR A 136 22.02 17.32 4.31
CA TYR A 136 21.43 18.04 5.43
C TYR A 136 21.04 17.14 6.61
N LEU A 137 21.28 15.82 6.51
CA LEU A 137 20.96 14.82 7.54
C LEU A 137 19.52 14.96 8.03
N PHE A 138 18.55 14.83 7.12
CA PHE A 138 17.15 15.08 7.48
C PHE A 138 16.72 14.20 8.65
N SER A 139 15.79 14.69 9.46
CA SER A 139 15.03 13.80 10.35
C SER A 139 14.13 12.86 9.53
N SER A 140 13.65 11.76 10.12
CA SER A 140 12.68 10.89 9.43
C SER A 140 11.41 11.63 9.02
N THR A 141 10.95 12.57 9.84
CA THR A 141 9.76 13.39 9.54
C THR A 141 10.05 14.35 8.38
N THR A 142 11.20 15.02 8.39
CA THR A 142 11.61 15.93 7.30
C THR A 142 11.78 15.19 5.98
N PHE A 143 12.35 13.98 6.01
CA PHE A 143 12.44 13.12 4.84
C PHE A 143 11.05 12.73 4.32
N ALA A 144 10.16 12.27 5.21
CA ALA A 144 8.79 11.89 4.84
C ALA A 144 8.01 13.07 4.22
N LEU A 145 8.12 14.27 4.78
CA LEU A 145 7.48 15.47 4.24
C LEU A 145 8.06 15.85 2.88
N SER A 146 9.39 15.81 2.72
CA SER A 146 10.05 16.10 1.44
C SER A 146 9.65 15.10 0.36
N ALA A 147 9.61 13.81 0.72
CA ALA A 147 9.14 12.74 -0.15
C ALA A 147 7.66 12.94 -0.54
N LEU A 148 6.79 13.30 0.40
CA LEU A 148 5.39 13.59 0.11
C LEU A 148 5.25 14.75 -0.88
N VAL A 149 5.96 15.86 -0.64
CA VAL A 149 5.95 17.03 -1.53
C VAL A 149 6.39 16.62 -2.94
N ILE A 150 7.50 15.88 -3.08
CA ILE A 150 8.02 15.55 -4.42
C ILE A 150 7.12 14.58 -5.20
N VAL A 151 6.41 13.70 -4.50
CA VAL A 151 5.42 12.79 -5.08
C VAL A 151 4.17 13.57 -5.56
N LEU A 152 3.80 14.66 -4.88
CA LEU A 152 2.61 15.45 -5.22
C LEU A 152 2.83 16.45 -6.37
N ILE A 153 4.08 16.84 -6.65
CA ILE A 153 4.39 17.85 -7.69
C ILE A 153 3.78 17.51 -9.06
N PRO A 154 3.94 16.29 -9.62
CA PRO A 154 3.38 15.97 -10.94
C PRO A 154 1.87 16.08 -10.95
N TYR A 155 1.24 15.66 -9.85
CA TYR A 155 -0.21 15.71 -9.70
C TYR A 155 -0.72 17.16 -9.62
N ILE A 156 -0.12 17.99 -8.76
CA ILE A 156 -0.49 19.41 -8.63
C ILE A 156 -0.21 20.16 -9.95
N GLY A 157 0.93 19.88 -10.57
CA GLY A 157 1.32 20.47 -11.86
C GLY A 157 0.33 20.11 -12.97
N GLY A 158 -0.05 18.84 -13.08
CA GLY A 158 -1.06 18.39 -14.02
C GLY A 158 -2.44 18.99 -13.75
N PHE A 159 -2.85 19.06 -12.48
CA PHE A 159 -4.11 19.71 -12.09
C PHE A 159 -4.16 21.18 -12.53
N VAL A 160 -3.12 21.96 -12.21
CA VAL A 160 -3.01 23.37 -12.63
C VAL A 160 -2.97 23.48 -14.15
N TYR A 161 -2.25 22.58 -14.83
CA TYR A 161 -2.16 22.56 -16.29
C TYR A 161 -3.54 22.40 -16.94
N PHE A 162 -4.38 21.48 -16.45
CA PHE A 162 -5.75 21.31 -16.95
C PHE A 162 -6.69 22.46 -16.60
N GLN A 163 -6.46 23.17 -15.50
CA GLN A 163 -7.30 24.30 -15.09
C GLN A 163 -7.02 25.56 -15.93
N VAL A 164 -5.77 25.72 -16.39
CA VAL A 164 -5.34 26.92 -17.13
C VAL A 164 -5.43 26.72 -18.65
N ASN A 165 -5.34 25.48 -19.12
CA ASN A 165 -5.33 25.17 -20.55
C ASN A 165 -6.53 24.31 -20.92
N GLU A 166 -7.21 24.65 -22.02
CA GLU A 166 -8.16 23.73 -22.65
C GLU A 166 -7.38 22.62 -23.37
N VAL A 167 -7.14 21.52 -22.65
CA VAL A 167 -6.37 20.39 -23.16
C VAL A 167 -7.30 19.45 -23.93
N ALA A 168 -7.00 19.23 -25.21
CA ALA A 168 -7.69 18.21 -25.99
C ALA A 168 -7.45 16.81 -25.39
N LEU A 169 -8.46 15.94 -25.43
CA LEU A 169 -8.41 14.57 -24.87
C LEU A 169 -7.16 13.76 -25.28
N LYS A 170 -6.69 13.92 -26.52
CA LYS A 170 -5.47 13.24 -27.03
C LYS A 170 -4.19 13.67 -26.29
N GLN A 171 -4.15 14.90 -25.78
CA GLN A 171 -3.03 15.44 -25.03
C GLN A 171 -3.18 15.22 -23.52
N SER A 172 -4.40 14.99 -23.03
CA SER A 172 -4.65 14.71 -21.60
C SER A 172 -4.03 13.39 -21.15
N GLY A 173 -4.03 12.36 -22.01
CA GLY A 173 -3.52 11.02 -21.68
C GLY A 173 -2.08 11.01 -21.17
N PRO A 174 -1.09 11.53 -21.93
CA PRO A 174 0.30 11.61 -21.50
C PRO A 174 0.50 12.42 -20.20
N VAL A 175 -0.26 13.51 -20.00
CA VAL A 175 -0.19 14.30 -18.76
C VAL A 175 -0.69 13.48 -17.58
N ILE A 176 -1.82 12.79 -17.71
CA ILE A 176 -2.37 11.90 -16.68
C ILE A 176 -1.39 10.76 -16.38
N ALA A 177 -0.79 10.17 -17.41
CA ALA A 177 0.22 9.13 -17.26
C ALA A 177 1.41 9.66 -16.44
N LEU A 178 1.90 10.87 -16.71
CA LEU A 178 2.94 11.51 -15.91
C LEU A 178 2.49 11.71 -14.45
N MET A 179 1.25 12.17 -14.21
CA MET A 179 0.71 12.39 -12.86
C MET A 179 0.67 11.10 -12.03
N TRP A 180 0.31 9.97 -12.63
CA TRP A 180 0.08 8.71 -11.92
C TRP A 180 1.32 7.81 -11.88
N LEU A 181 2.01 7.65 -13.01
CA LEU A 181 3.17 6.76 -13.09
C LEU A 181 4.36 7.30 -12.31
N SER A 182 4.52 8.62 -12.22
CA SER A 182 5.55 9.21 -11.35
C SER A 182 5.37 8.80 -9.89
N VAL A 183 4.12 8.80 -9.38
CA VAL A 183 3.78 8.33 -8.03
C VAL A 183 4.08 6.84 -7.92
N LEU A 184 3.66 6.04 -8.90
CA LEU A 184 3.88 4.59 -8.92
C LEU A 184 5.36 4.23 -8.86
N TYR A 185 6.23 4.96 -9.56
CA TYR A 185 7.68 4.71 -9.54
C TYR A 185 8.39 5.25 -8.30
N LEU A 186 7.94 6.40 -7.75
CA LEU A 186 8.58 7.04 -6.60
C LEU A 186 8.21 6.40 -5.27
N MET A 187 6.97 5.92 -5.12
CA MET A 187 6.47 5.41 -3.85
C MET A 187 7.33 4.26 -3.29
N PRO A 188 7.63 3.17 -4.04
CA PRO A 188 8.41 2.06 -3.50
C PRO A 188 9.81 2.44 -2.99
N PRO A 189 10.68 3.14 -3.75
CA PRO A 189 12.01 3.49 -3.27
C PRO A 189 11.99 4.49 -2.11
N LEU A 190 11.06 5.45 -2.09
CA LEU A 190 10.92 6.39 -0.97
C LEU A 190 10.45 5.71 0.31
N THR A 191 9.48 4.78 0.19
CA THR A 191 9.02 3.93 1.29
C THR A 191 10.17 3.11 1.87
N TYR A 192 10.99 2.49 1.02
CA TYR A 192 12.16 1.75 1.45
C TYR A 192 13.17 2.63 2.21
N CYS A 193 13.51 3.80 1.68
CA CYS A 193 14.43 4.73 2.34
C CYS A 193 13.91 5.19 3.71
N LEU A 194 12.62 5.50 3.81
CA LEU A 194 12.00 5.96 5.06
C LEU A 194 11.99 4.86 6.13
N MET A 195 11.75 3.60 5.73
CA MET A 195 11.86 2.44 6.62
C MET A 195 13.28 2.26 7.12
N ASN A 196 14.27 2.26 6.22
CA ASN A 196 15.67 2.05 6.59
C ASN A 196 16.18 3.15 7.53
N LYS A 197 15.79 4.39 7.27
CA LYS A 197 16.17 5.54 8.08
C LYS A 197 15.62 5.47 9.50
N ARG A 198 14.36 5.07 9.66
CA ARG A 198 13.78 4.82 10.99
C ARG A 198 14.48 3.68 11.71
N TYR A 199 14.85 2.62 10.99
CA TYR A 199 15.55 1.48 11.58
C TYR A 199 16.88 1.86 12.23
N HIS A 200 17.66 2.73 11.58
CA HIS A 200 18.94 3.17 12.11
C HIS A 200 18.84 4.19 13.27
N ILE A 201 17.72 4.87 13.45
CA ILE A 201 17.52 5.80 14.59
C ILE A 201 17.27 5.05 15.90
N ASP A 202 16.63 3.88 15.82
CA ASP A 202 16.20 3.10 17.00
C ASP A 202 17.27 2.09 17.48
N GLN A 203 18.42 1.98 16.81
CA GLN A 203 19.58 1.24 17.33
C GLN A 203 20.52 2.20 18.07
N PRO A 204 20.54 2.19 19.43
CA PRO A 204 21.54 2.95 20.17
C PRO A 204 22.93 2.38 19.84
N SER A 205 23.84 3.27 19.43
CA SER A 205 25.28 3.01 19.33
C SER A 205 25.89 2.63 20.66
#